data_AF-A0A3D0FU22-F1
#
_entry.id   AF-A0A3D0FU22-F1
#
_cell.length_a   1.000
_cell.length_b   1.000
_cell.length_c   1.000
_cell.angle_alpha   90.00
_cell.angle_beta   90.00
_cell.angle_gamma   90.00
#
_symmetry.space_group_name_H-M   'P 1'
#
loop_
_entity.id
_entity.type
_entity.pdbx_description
1 polymer ?
#
loop_
_entity_poly.entity_id
_entity_poly.type
_entity_poly.pdbx_seq_one_letter_code
_entity_poly.pdbx_strand_id
1 'polypeptide(L)'
;VTKGVADVVYGSRFMGGNPHRVLFFWHTIGNKFLTFMSNMLTNLNLTDMETCYKLVDTKILQSLKLKENKFGFEPEVTGKLARIPGIRIYEVGISYYGRTYREGKKIGWKDGFRALYCIFKY
;
A
#
# COMPACT_ATOMS: atom_id res chain seq x y z
N VAL A 1 17.36 8.20 7.96
CA VAL A 1 16.02 7.88 8.53
C VAL A 1 15.83 6.39 8.80
N THR A 2 16.56 5.44 8.18
CA THR A 2 16.74 4.08 8.74
C THR A 2 18.11 3.55 8.29
N LYS A 3 19.08 3.41 9.20
CA LYS A 3 20.40 2.87 8.87
C LYS A 3 20.31 1.34 8.78
N GLY A 4 20.00 0.79 7.59
CA GLY A 4 20.13 -0.65 7.28
C GLY A 4 19.20 -1.62 8.04
N VAL A 5 18.21 -1.10 8.77
CA VAL A 5 17.30 -1.91 9.60
C VAL A 5 15.98 -2.28 8.93
N ALA A 6 15.66 -1.68 7.79
CA ALA A 6 14.41 -1.90 7.06
C ALA A 6 14.68 -2.64 5.75
N ASP A 7 13.93 -3.70 5.50
CA ASP A 7 13.94 -4.43 4.23
C ASP A 7 12.89 -3.85 3.26
N VAL A 8 11.81 -3.31 3.83
CA VAL A 8 10.74 -2.62 3.12
C VAL A 8 10.31 -1.38 3.89
N VAL A 9 10.06 -0.29 3.16
CA VAL A 9 9.52 0.96 3.71
C VAL A 9 8.27 1.36 2.92
N TYR A 10 7.15 1.48 3.60
CA TYR A 10 5.89 2.01 3.08
C TYR A 10 5.80 3.51 3.41
N GLY A 11 5.45 4.32 2.42
CA GLY A 11 4.99 5.68 2.69
C GLY A 11 3.54 5.65 3.16
N SER A 12 3.20 6.35 4.23
CA SER A 12 1.82 6.49 4.68
C SER A 12 1.33 7.92 4.57
N ARG A 13 0.15 8.08 3.97
CA ARG A 13 -0.56 9.36 3.90
C ARG A 13 -1.24 9.72 5.23
N PHE A 14 -1.35 8.76 6.14
CA PHE A 14 -2.04 8.91 7.42
C PHE A 14 -1.08 9.01 8.61
N MET A 15 0.22 8.77 8.39
CA MET A 15 1.28 9.00 9.38
C MET A 15 2.01 10.32 9.14
N GLY A 16 2.45 10.95 10.24
CA GLY A 16 3.32 12.12 10.21
C GLY A 16 2.60 13.46 10.44
N GLY A 17 3.38 14.46 10.84
CA GLY A 17 2.90 15.83 11.13
C GLY A 17 3.07 16.83 9.97
N ASN A 18 3.44 16.35 8.79
CA ASN A 18 3.65 17.23 7.63
C ASN A 18 2.30 17.64 7.00
N PRO A 19 2.17 18.87 6.50
CA PRO A 19 1.00 19.29 5.75
C PRO A 19 0.74 18.35 4.57
N HIS A 20 -0.50 17.91 4.43
CA HIS A 20 -0.96 17.09 3.30
C HIS A 20 -2.30 17.62 2.80
N ARG A 21 -2.56 17.43 1.50
CA ARG A 21 -3.84 17.85 0.91
C ARG A 21 -4.94 16.91 1.41
N VAL A 22 -6.05 17.48 1.88
CA VAL A 22 -7.19 16.69 2.37
C VAL A 22 -7.71 15.79 1.25
N LEU A 23 -7.70 14.48 1.52
CA LEU A 23 -8.21 13.45 0.62
C LEU A 23 -9.75 13.44 0.62
N PHE A 24 -10.35 12.98 -0.49
CA PHE A 24 -11.80 12.77 -0.55
C PHE A 24 -12.25 11.76 0.51
N PHE A 25 -13.22 12.14 1.34
CA PHE A 25 -13.69 11.35 2.48
C PHE A 25 -13.96 9.88 2.14
N TRP A 26 -14.78 9.60 1.12
CA TRP A 26 -15.12 8.22 0.72
C TRP A 26 -13.94 7.42 0.18
N HIS A 27 -12.94 8.08 -0.42
CA HIS A 27 -11.70 7.41 -0.84
C HIS A 27 -10.85 7.03 0.37
N THR A 28 -10.80 7.91 1.38
CA THR A 28 -10.12 7.64 2.64
C THR A 28 -10.76 6.45 3.36
N ILE A 29 -12.09 6.40 3.45
CA ILE A 29 -12.79 5.26 4.06
C ILE A 29 -12.55 3.97 3.27
N GLY A 30 -12.66 4.02 1.94
CA GLY A 30 -12.41 2.85 1.08
C GLY A 30 -10.97 2.33 1.21
N ASN A 31 -9.98 3.21 1.26
CA ASN A 31 -8.59 2.83 1.46
C ASN A 31 -8.34 2.22 2.86
N LYS A 32 -8.88 2.85 3.91
CA LYS A 32 -8.80 2.29 5.27
C LYS A 32 -9.42 0.90 5.36
N PHE A 33 -10.54 0.67 4.66
CA PHE A 33 -11.18 -0.63 4.58
C PHE A 33 -10.29 -1.68 3.88
N LEU A 34 -9.69 -1.35 2.74
CA LEU A 34 -8.75 -2.25 2.05
C LEU A 34 -7.51 -2.55 2.91
N THR A 35 -6.96 -1.53 3.56
CA THR A 35 -5.83 -1.68 4.48
C THR A 35 -6.19 -2.58 5.65
N PHE A 36 -7.38 -2.40 6.25
CA PHE A 36 -7.86 -3.25 7.33
C PHE A 36 -7.97 -4.72 6.92
N MET A 37 -8.59 -5.01 5.76
CA MET A 37 -8.68 -6.37 5.22
C MET A 37 -7.31 -6.98 4.94
N SER A 38 -6.38 -6.20 4.38
CA SER A 38 -5.01 -6.66 4.13
C SER A 38 -4.27 -6.98 5.42
N ASN A 39 -4.36 -6.12 6.43
CA ASN A 39 -3.76 -6.34 7.75
C ASN A 39 -4.31 -7.62 8.41
N MET A 40 -5.61 -7.88 8.31
CA MET A 40 -6.22 -9.11 8.85
C MET A 40 -5.65 -10.38 8.23
N LEU A 41 -5.42 -10.40 6.92
CA LEU A 41 -4.94 -11.60 6.22
C LEU A 41 -3.42 -11.77 6.27
N THR A 42 -2.68 -10.66 6.32
CA THR A 42 -1.21 -10.65 6.36
C THR A 42 -0.65 -10.63 7.77
N ASN A 43 -1.50 -10.39 8.78
CA ASN A 43 -1.11 -10.11 10.17
C ASN A 43 -0.09 -8.95 10.29
N LEU A 44 -0.14 -8.00 9.36
CA LEU A 44 0.60 -6.74 9.42
C LEU A 44 -0.25 -5.65 10.08
N ASN A 45 0.39 -4.56 10.50
CA ASN A 45 -0.27 -3.38 11.04
C ASN A 45 0.13 -2.12 10.27
N LEU A 46 -0.20 -2.07 8.97
CA LEU A 46 0.04 -0.92 8.11
C LEU A 46 -1.08 0.12 8.29
N THR A 47 -0.75 1.40 8.23
CA THR A 47 -1.78 2.47 8.20
C THR A 47 -2.23 2.77 6.77
N ASP A 48 -1.40 2.52 5.76
CA ASP A 48 -1.72 2.82 4.35
C ASP A 48 -1.10 1.79 3.38
N MET A 49 -1.82 0.68 3.13
CA MET A 49 -1.32 -0.38 2.24
C MET A 49 -1.33 0.04 0.76
N GLU A 50 -2.37 0.77 0.32
CA GLU A 50 -2.59 1.24 -1.07
C GLU A 50 -1.92 2.60 -1.35
N THR A 51 -0.76 2.84 -0.74
CA THR A 51 -0.02 4.10 -0.88
C THR A 51 0.62 4.25 -2.26
N CYS A 52 0.91 3.14 -2.95
CA CYS A 52 1.70 3.08 -4.18
C CYS A 52 3.09 3.74 -4.06
N TYR A 53 3.56 3.99 -2.84
CA TYR A 53 4.84 4.61 -2.57
C TYR A 53 5.62 3.73 -1.58
N LYS A 54 6.36 2.76 -2.13
CA LYS A 54 7.05 1.72 -1.39
C LYS A 54 8.49 1.63 -1.86
N LEU A 55 9.40 1.41 -0.93
CA LEU A 55 10.79 1.10 -1.20
C LEU A 55 11.05 -0.31 -0.69
N VAL A 56 11.56 -1.18 -1.55
CA VAL A 56 11.83 -2.59 -1.25
C VAL A 56 13.26 -2.88 -1.67
N ASP A 57 14.00 -3.65 -0.87
CA ASP A 57 15.31 -4.15 -1.30
C ASP A 57 15.18 -4.91 -2.63
N THR A 58 16.08 -4.61 -3.57
CA THR A 58 15.99 -5.15 -4.94
C THR A 58 16.04 -6.68 -4.97
N LYS A 59 16.84 -7.32 -4.09
CA LYS A 59 16.96 -8.78 -4.06
C LYS A 59 15.67 -9.42 -3.60
N ILE A 60 15.01 -8.82 -2.60
CA ILE A 60 13.71 -9.27 -2.11
C ILE A 60 12.67 -9.12 -3.21
N LEU A 61 12.57 -7.94 -3.83
CA LEU A 61 11.56 -7.69 -4.85
C LEU A 61 11.71 -8.63 -6.06
N GLN A 62 12.95 -8.87 -6.51
CA GLN A 62 13.23 -9.77 -7.64
C GLN A 62 12.95 -11.25 -7.32
N SER A 63 12.97 -11.64 -6.05
CA SER A 63 12.58 -13.00 -5.65
C SER A 63 11.07 -13.26 -5.74
N LEU A 64 10.25 -12.20 -5.78
CA LEU A 64 8.80 -12.31 -5.84
C LEU A 64 8.32 -12.59 -7.26
N LYS A 65 7.54 -13.66 -7.45
CA LYS A 65 6.87 -13.96 -8.72
C LYS A 65 5.57 -13.17 -8.87
N LEU A 66 5.62 -11.91 -9.28
CA LEU A 66 4.45 -11.02 -9.41
C LEU A 66 3.63 -11.35 -10.67
N LYS A 67 2.30 -11.26 -10.59
CA LYS A 67 1.36 -11.64 -11.67
C LYS A 67 0.25 -10.64 -11.90
N GLU A 68 -0.15 -9.88 -10.90
CA GLU A 68 -1.22 -8.90 -11.00
C GLU A 68 -0.73 -7.63 -11.70
N ASN A 69 -1.67 -6.98 -12.40
CA ASN A 69 -1.45 -5.74 -13.10
C ASN A 69 -2.28 -4.61 -12.48
N LYS A 70 -1.90 -3.36 -12.75
CA LYS A 70 -2.61 -2.16 -12.28
C LYS A 70 -2.70 -2.14 -10.74
N PHE A 71 -3.88 -1.85 -10.19
CA PHE A 71 -4.13 -1.77 -8.75
C PHE A 71 -4.01 -3.10 -8.01
N GLY A 72 -4.12 -4.25 -8.69
CA GLY A 72 -3.95 -5.56 -8.02
C GLY A 72 -2.52 -5.84 -7.57
N PHE A 73 -1.55 -5.11 -8.10
CA PHE A 73 -0.13 -5.22 -7.73
C PHE A 73 0.11 -4.90 -6.26
N GLU A 74 -0.54 -3.87 -5.74
CA GLU A 74 -0.32 -3.37 -4.38
C GLU A 74 -0.69 -4.42 -3.30
N PRO A 75 -1.88 -5.03 -3.35
CA PRO A 75 -2.20 -6.17 -2.50
C PRO A 75 -1.28 -7.37 -2.69
N GLU A 76 -0.95 -7.73 -3.93
CA GLU A 76 -0.13 -8.92 -4.23
C GLU A 76 1.27 -8.78 -3.65
N VAL A 77 1.92 -7.64 -3.86
CA VAL A 77 3.26 -7.36 -3.31
C VAL A 77 3.21 -7.40 -1.80
N THR A 78 2.22 -6.74 -1.18
CA THR A 78 2.10 -6.69 0.29
C THR A 78 1.88 -8.08 0.88
N GLY A 79 0.96 -8.87 0.32
CA GLY A 79 0.69 -10.23 0.76
C GLY A 79 1.91 -11.15 0.61
N LYS A 80 2.64 -11.04 -0.50
CA LYS A 80 3.86 -11.83 -0.72
C LYS A 80 5.02 -11.43 0.19
N LEU A 81 5.20 -10.13 0.42
CA LEU A 81 6.21 -9.64 1.35
C LEU A 81 5.90 -10.13 2.77
N ALA A 82 4.64 -10.04 3.22
CA ALA A 82 4.22 -10.49 4.54
C ALA A 82 4.52 -11.97 4.82
N ARG A 83 4.54 -12.81 3.78
CA ARG A 83 4.85 -14.25 3.88
C ARG A 83 6.35 -14.55 3.99
N ILE A 84 7.23 -13.56 3.78
CA ILE A 84 8.68 -13.76 3.91
C ILE A 84 9.04 -13.79 5.41
N PRO A 85 9.62 -14.90 5.91
CA PRO A 85 9.98 -15.00 7.32
C PRO A 85 11.00 -13.92 7.73
N GLY A 86 10.72 -13.20 8.81
CA GLY A 86 11.64 -12.22 9.39
C GLY A 86 11.79 -10.90 8.61
N ILE A 87 10.93 -10.64 7.62
CA ILE A 87 10.97 -9.39 6.86
C ILE A 87 10.69 -8.17 7.75
N ARG A 88 11.52 -7.14 7.63
CA ARG A 88 11.41 -5.92 8.44
C ARG A 88 10.71 -4.83 7.64
N ILE A 89 9.41 -4.67 7.88
CA ILE A 89 8.56 -3.67 7.23
C ILE A 89 8.41 -2.45 8.14
N TYR A 90 8.68 -1.27 7.58
CA TYR A 90 8.52 0.02 8.27
C TYR A 90 7.56 0.92 7.50
N GLU A 91 6.97 1.88 8.22
CA GLU A 91 6.09 2.88 7.62
C GLU A 91 6.56 4.29 7.99
N VAL A 92 6.58 5.20 7.02
CA VAL A 92 7.03 6.59 7.18
C VAL A 92 5.98 7.55 6.63
N GLY A 93 5.76 8.68 7.32
CA GLY A 93 4.79 9.68 6.86
C GLY A 93 5.22 10.38 5.58
N ILE A 94 4.30 10.54 4.63
CA ILE A 94 4.53 11.24 3.35
C ILE A 94 3.52 12.36 3.10
N SER A 95 3.97 13.43 2.45
CA SER A 95 3.08 14.47 1.91
C SER A 95 2.53 14.03 0.56
N TYR A 96 1.22 13.84 0.47
CA TYR A 96 0.55 13.43 -0.76
C TYR A 96 -0.33 14.53 -1.34
N TYR A 97 -0.12 14.83 -2.61
CA TYR A 97 -0.91 15.77 -3.41
C TYR A 97 -1.75 14.99 -4.42
N GLY A 98 -2.92 14.55 -3.99
CA GLY A 98 -3.84 13.80 -4.85
C GLY A 98 -4.43 14.67 -5.96
N ARG A 99 -4.54 14.09 -7.16
CA ARG A 99 -5.30 14.66 -8.29
C ARG A 99 -6.80 14.56 -8.03
N THR A 100 -7.52 15.61 -8.38
CA THR A 100 -8.98 15.64 -8.43
C THR A 100 -9.51 14.87 -9.65
N TYR A 101 -10.81 14.58 -9.65
CA TYR A 101 -11.47 13.96 -10.79
C TYR A 101 -11.33 14.78 -12.09
N ARG A 102 -11.35 16.11 -11.98
CA ARG A 102 -11.18 17.03 -13.11
C ARG A 102 -9.76 17.00 -13.69
N GLU A 103 -8.77 16.69 -12.85
CA GLU A 103 -7.36 16.50 -13.24
C GLU A 103 -7.09 15.09 -13.81
N GLY A 104 -8.15 14.34 -14.15
CA GLY A 104 -8.05 13.04 -14.82
C GLY A 104 -7.73 11.88 -13.88
N LYS A 105 -8.29 11.87 -12.65
CA LYS A 105 -8.20 10.71 -11.75
C LYS A 105 -8.89 9.50 -12.41
N LYS A 106 -8.10 8.49 -12.79
CA LYS A 106 -8.57 7.30 -13.52
C LYS A 106 -9.06 6.15 -12.62
N ILE A 107 -9.04 6.30 -11.29
CA ILE A 107 -9.42 5.22 -10.36
C ILE A 107 -10.95 5.09 -10.29
N GLY A 108 -11.44 3.86 -10.38
CA GLY A 108 -12.85 3.54 -10.26
C GLY A 108 -13.14 2.43 -9.24
N TRP A 109 -14.42 2.25 -8.93
CA TRP A 109 -14.93 1.14 -8.11
C TRP A 109 -14.51 -0.26 -8.59
N LYS A 110 -14.36 -0.47 -9.91
CA LYS A 110 -13.85 -1.73 -10.48
C LYS A 110 -12.43 -2.05 -10.01
N ASP A 111 -11.58 -1.04 -9.87
CA ASP A 111 -10.22 -1.21 -9.35
C ASP A 111 -10.26 -1.62 -7.86
N GLY A 112 -11.19 -1.07 -7.09
CA GLY A 112 -11.40 -1.44 -5.69
C GLY A 112 -11.83 -2.90 -5.50
N PHE A 113 -12.77 -3.40 -6.32
CA PHE A 113 -13.16 -4.82 -6.30
C PHE A 113 -12.00 -5.74 -6.71
N ARG A 114 -11.19 -5.32 -7.70
CA ARG A 114 -10.01 -6.08 -8.10
C ARG A 114 -8.96 -6.12 -6.98
N ALA A 115 -8.73 -5.00 -6.30
CA ALA A 115 -7.83 -4.93 -5.16
C ALA A 115 -8.31 -5.86 -4.03
N LEU A 116 -9.59 -5.83 -3.68
CA LEU A 116 -10.18 -6.72 -2.68
C LEU A 116 -10.00 -8.20 -3.05
N TYR A 117 -10.26 -8.58 -4.30
CA TYR A 117 -10.00 -9.94 -4.78
C TYR A 117 -8.53 -10.34 -4.62
N CYS A 118 -7.59 -9.43 -4.92
CA CYS A 118 -6.16 -9.70 -4.76
C CYS A 118 -5.76 -9.85 -3.29
N ILE A 119 -6.35 -9.06 -2.39
CA ILE A 119 -6.16 -9.18 -0.93
C ILE A 119 -6.56 -10.58 -0.44
N PHE A 120 -7.68 -11.13 -0.92
CA PHE A 120 -8.10 -12.48 -0.52
C PHE A 120 -7.27 -13.60 -1.16
N LYS A 121 -6.74 -13.37 -2.36
CA LYS A 121 -5.99 -14.38 -3.13
C LYS A 121 -4.54 -14.54 -2.67
N TYR A 122 -3.89 -13.46 -2.24
CA TYR A 122 -2.46 -13.40 -1.89
C TYR A 122 -2.26 -12.98 -0.44
#